data_AF-A0A125NU24-F1
#
_entry.id   AF-A0A125NU24-F1
#
_cell.length_a   1.000
_cell.length_b   1.000
_cell.length_c   1.000
_cell.angle_alpha   90.00
_cell.angle_beta   90.00
_cell.angle_gamma   90.00
#
_symmetry.space_group_name_H-M   'P 1'
#
loop_
_entity.id
_entity.type
_entity.pdbx_description
1 polymer ?
#
loop_
_entity_poly.entity_id
_entity_poly.type
_entity_poly.pdbx_seq_one_letter_code
_entity_poly.pdbx_strand_id
1 'polypeptide(L)'
;MNLSVSAAVGFIALLGQVSLMGVLVLSAIEALREEGHDTRSAVLNGAVNRMRQVLMASVLALLGLLPMAVSTGVGSETQRPFALVIVGGMLTTLLVSLFVLPVLYSLVAREKIRKSAEVPA
;
A
#
# COMPACT_ATOMS: atom_id res chain seq x y z
N MET A 1 -20.00 13.66 15.95
CA MET A 1 -18.95 12.62 15.84
C MET A 1 -17.69 13.19 16.45
N ASN A 2 -17.35 12.79 17.68
CA ASN A 2 -16.12 13.26 18.33
C ASN A 2 -14.96 12.45 17.75
N LEU A 3 -14.01 13.11 17.08
CA LEU A 3 -12.73 12.48 16.75
C LEU A 3 -12.05 12.10 18.06
N SER A 4 -12.01 10.80 18.38
CA SER A 4 -11.27 10.35 19.55
C SER A 4 -9.77 10.43 19.27
N VAL A 5 -8.97 10.77 20.28
CA VAL A 5 -7.50 10.81 20.17
C VAL A 5 -6.96 9.47 19.67
N SER A 6 -7.57 8.35 20.09
CA SER A 6 -7.19 7.00 19.66
C SER A 6 -7.45 6.75 18.17
N ALA A 7 -8.51 7.32 17.59
CA ALA A 7 -8.74 7.25 16.14
C ALA A 7 -7.65 8.03 15.37
N ALA A 8 -7.24 9.19 15.88
CA ALA A 8 -6.17 9.98 15.27
C ALA A 8 -4.83 9.23 15.28
N VAL A 9 -4.48 8.59 16.40
CA VAL A 9 -3.28 7.73 16.49
C VAL A 9 -3.35 6.56 15.51
N GLY A 10 -4.52 5.92 15.39
CA GLY A 10 -4.73 4.84 14.41
C GLY A 10 -4.52 5.31 12.98
N PHE A 11 -4.95 6.52 12.66
CA PHE A 11 -4.79 7.11 11.33
C PHE A 11 -3.32 7.40 11.01
N ILE A 12 -2.57 7.96 11.97
CA ILE A 12 -1.12 8.22 11.83
C ILE A 12 -0.36 6.91 11.59
N ALA A 13 -0.66 5.87 12.38
CA ALA A 13 -0.05 4.56 12.21
C ALA A 13 -0.34 3.97 10.81
N LEU A 14 -1.58 4.15 10.32
CA LEU A 14 -1.98 3.74 8.98
C LEU A 14 -1.22 4.48 7.88
N LEU A 15 -1.06 5.79 7.99
CA LEU A 15 -0.30 6.57 7.01
C LEU A 15 1.16 6.11 6.91
N GLY A 16 1.79 5.84 8.06
CA GLY A 16 3.14 5.27 8.09
C GLY A 16 3.20 3.91 7.39
N GLN A 17 2.24 3.04 7.68
CA GLN A 17 2.18 1.71 7.06
C GLN A 17 1.92 1.77 5.54
N VAL A 18 1.00 2.63 5.09
CA VAL A 18 0.70 2.83 3.66
C VAL A 18 1.92 3.38 2.92
N SER A 19 2.62 4.36 3.50
CA SER A 19 3.84 4.94 2.93
C SER A 19 4.91 3.86 2.74
N LEU A 20 5.15 3.04 3.77
CA LEU A 20 6.10 1.93 3.69
C LEU A 20 5.73 0.92 2.59
N MET A 21 4.46 0.51 2.52
CA MET A 21 3.99 -0.40 1.47
C MET A 21 4.16 0.20 0.07
N GLY A 22 3.87 1.49 -0.10
CA GLY A 22 4.06 2.20 -1.35
C GLY A 22 5.53 2.23 -1.78
N VAL A 23 6.43 2.61 -0.88
CA VAL A 23 7.88 2.65 -1.14
C VAL A 23 8.41 1.26 -1.51
N LEU A 24 8.00 0.21 -0.79
CA LEU A 24 8.44 -1.16 -1.09
C LEU A 24 8.02 -1.65 -2.49
N VAL A 25 6.85 -1.24 -2.97
CA VAL A 25 6.40 -1.54 -4.34
C VAL A 25 7.20 -0.74 -5.35
N LEU A 26 7.36 0.56 -5.14
CA LEU A 26 8.16 1.44 -6.01
C LEU A 26 9.61 0.96 -6.15
N SER A 27 10.27 0.64 -5.03
CA SER A 27 11.64 0.13 -5.04
C SER A 27 11.77 -1.21 -5.76
N ALA A 28 10.74 -2.06 -5.71
CA ALA A 28 10.75 -3.33 -6.43
C ALA A 28 10.60 -3.15 -7.95
N ILE A 29 9.77 -2.18 -8.37
CA ILE A 29 9.65 -1.83 -9.78
C ILE A 29 10.96 -1.23 -10.28
N GLU A 30 11.58 -0.34 -9.50
CA GLU A 30 12.84 0.29 -9.91
C GLU A 30 14.00 -0.72 -9.98
N ALA A 31 14.10 -1.64 -9.01
CA ALA A 31 15.11 -2.71 -9.07
C ALA A 31 15.00 -3.54 -10.36
N LEU A 32 13.78 -3.90 -10.78
CA LEU A 32 13.57 -4.61 -12.04
C LEU A 32 13.94 -3.74 -13.27
N ARG A 33 13.74 -2.42 -13.19
CA ARG A 33 14.16 -1.50 -14.26
C ARG A 33 15.68 -1.35 -14.33
N GLU A 34 16.37 -1.34 -13.19
CA GLU A 34 17.84 -1.35 -13.12
C GLU A 34 18.43 -2.65 -13.70
N GLU A 35 17.73 -3.76 -13.57
CA GLU A 35 18.05 -5.05 -14.21
C GLU A 35 17.79 -5.05 -15.73
N GLY A 36 17.27 -3.96 -16.30
CA GLY A 36 17.06 -3.79 -17.74
C GLY A 36 15.70 -4.27 -18.26
N HIS A 37 14.75 -4.61 -17.38
CA HIS A 37 13.41 -4.98 -17.79
C HIS A 37 12.63 -3.81 -18.41
N ASP A 38 11.79 -4.11 -19.41
CA ASP A 38 10.85 -3.13 -19.96
C ASP A 38 9.93 -2.61 -18.85
N THR A 39 9.61 -1.32 -18.91
CA THR A 39 8.84 -0.61 -17.87
C THR A 39 7.51 -1.31 -17.58
N ARG A 40 6.83 -1.85 -18.60
CA ARG A 40 5.56 -2.55 -18.41
C ARG A 40 5.77 -3.89 -17.68
N SER A 41 6.82 -4.61 -18.04
CA SER A 41 7.16 -5.89 -17.40
C SER A 41 7.61 -5.69 -15.94
N ALA A 42 8.39 -4.64 -15.65
CA ALA A 42 8.85 -4.30 -14.32
C ALA A 42 7.69 -3.91 -13.38
N VAL A 43 6.72 -3.15 -13.87
CA VAL A 43 5.50 -2.80 -13.11
C VAL A 43 4.69 -4.04 -12.75
N LEU A 44 4.47 -4.92 -13.72
CA LEU A 44 3.63 -6.10 -13.54
C LEU A 44 4.30 -7.12 -12.60
N ASN A 45 5.58 -7.42 -12.82
CA ASN A 45 6.35 -8.34 -11.98
C ASN A 45 6.60 -7.75 -10.58
N GLY A 46 6.87 -6.44 -10.49
CA GLY A 46 7.04 -5.73 -9.22
C GLY A 46 5.76 -5.76 -8.36
N ALA A 47 4.60 -5.51 -8.98
CA ALA A 47 3.31 -5.60 -8.31
C ALA A 47 2.98 -7.02 -7.83
N VAL A 48 3.19 -8.03 -8.68
CA VAL A 48 2.93 -9.44 -8.35
C VAL A 48 3.84 -9.93 -7.22
N ASN A 49 5.14 -9.61 -7.26
CA ASN A 49 6.08 -10.01 -6.20
C ASN A 49 5.71 -9.42 -4.84
N ARG A 50 5.14 -8.21 -4.81
CA ARG A 50 4.73 -7.54 -3.58
C ARG A 50 3.31 -7.90 -3.13
N MET A 51 2.47 -8.43 -4.02
CA MET A 51 1.12 -8.90 -3.68
C MET A 51 1.11 -9.83 -2.46
N ARG A 52 2.05 -10.78 -2.39
CA ARG A 52 2.16 -11.69 -1.25
C ARG A 52 2.42 -10.94 0.06
N GLN A 53 3.29 -9.93 0.04
CA GLN A 53 3.64 -9.16 1.24
C GLN A 53 2.46 -8.29 1.70
N VAL A 54 1.78 -7.62 0.77
CA VAL A 54 0.62 -6.78 1.10
C VAL A 54 -0.53 -7.63 1.63
N LEU A 55 -0.82 -8.77 1.00
CA LEU A 55 -1.84 -9.71 1.47
C LEU A 55 -1.51 -10.26 2.86
N MET A 56 -0.28 -10.70 3.11
CA MET A 56 0.13 -11.21 4.43
C MET A 56 -0.07 -10.18 5.53
N ALA A 57 0.36 -8.93 5.31
CA ALA A 57 0.22 -7.85 6.29
C ALA A 57 -1.26 -7.50 6.56
N SER A 58 -2.07 -7.41 5.51
CA SER A 58 -3.49 -7.10 5.66
C SER A 58 -4.26 -8.22 6.34
N VAL A 59 -3.99 -9.48 6.00
CA VAL A 59 -4.61 -10.62 6.70
C VAL A 59 -4.20 -10.64 8.18
N LEU A 60 -2.92 -10.43 8.48
CA LEU A 60 -2.43 -10.35 9.86
C LEU A 60 -3.15 -9.27 10.66
N ALA A 61 -3.25 -8.06 10.12
CA ALA A 61 -3.90 -6.95 10.81
C ALA A 61 -5.41 -7.15 10.95
N LEU A 62 -6.07 -7.67 9.91
CA LEU A 62 -7.49 -8.00 9.97
C LEU A 62 -7.73 -9.04 11.07
N LEU A 63 -7.03 -10.18 11.06
CA LEU A 63 -7.24 -11.21 12.07
C LEU A 63 -6.87 -10.74 13.49
N GLY A 64 -5.79 -9.95 13.63
CA GLY A 64 -5.33 -9.46 14.93
C GLY A 64 -6.23 -8.38 15.55
N LEU A 65 -6.88 -7.54 14.72
CA LEU A 65 -7.64 -6.38 15.19
C LEU A 65 -9.15 -6.52 15.03
N LEU A 66 -9.65 -7.50 14.27
CA LEU A 66 -11.08 -7.73 14.07
C LEU A 66 -11.84 -7.93 15.40
N PRO A 67 -11.36 -8.72 16.38
CA PRO A 67 -12.06 -8.86 17.65
C PRO A 67 -12.14 -7.53 18.43
N MET A 68 -11.06 -6.74 18.38
CA MET A 68 -11.01 -5.42 19.01
C MET A 68 -11.95 -4.41 18.33
N ALA A 69 -12.11 -4.49 17.01
CA ALA A 69 -13.00 -3.62 16.24
C ALA A 69 -14.50 -3.90 16.50
N VAL A 70 -14.85 -5.15 16.81
CA VAL A 70 -16.24 -5.59 17.05
C VAL A 70 -16.61 -5.60 18.54
N SER A 71 -15.62 -5.63 19.44
CA SER A 71 -15.87 -5.64 20.89
C SER A 71 -16.69 -4.44 21.37
N THR A 72 -17.69 -4.74 22.21
CA THR A 72 -18.56 -3.76 22.88
C THR A 72 -18.48 -3.86 24.41
N GLY A 73 -17.43 -4.50 24.94
CA GLY A 73 -17.22 -4.67 26.37
C GLY A 73 -16.74 -3.40 27.08
N VAL A 74 -16.76 -3.41 28.41
CA VAL A 74 -16.22 -2.30 29.22
C VAL A 74 -14.76 -2.04 28.86
N GLY A 75 -14.42 -0.79 28.52
CA GLY A 75 -13.08 -0.39 28.08
C GLY A 75 -12.83 -0.43 26.56
N SER A 76 -13.78 -0.92 25.75
CA SER A 76 -13.65 -0.94 24.28
C SER A 76 -13.72 0.45 23.65
N GLU A 77 -14.24 1.45 24.37
CA GLU A 77 -14.50 2.80 23.85
C GLU A 77 -13.24 3.51 23.32
N THR A 78 -12.08 3.21 23.89
CA THR A 78 -10.80 3.80 23.49
C THR A 78 -10.09 2.99 22.40
N GLN A 79 -10.22 1.67 22.42
CA GLN A 79 -9.48 0.76 21.53
C GLN A 79 -10.20 0.52 20.20
N ARG A 80 -11.54 0.47 20.23
CA ARG A 80 -12.38 0.22 19.06
C ARG A 80 -12.17 1.24 17.94
N PRO A 81 -12.10 2.56 18.20
CA PRO A 81 -11.85 3.54 17.14
C PRO A 81 -10.49 3.36 16.46
N PHE A 82 -9.46 3.00 17.24
CA PHE A 82 -8.12 2.71 16.71
C PHE A 82 -8.15 1.49 15.78
N ALA A 83 -8.75 0.38 16.25
CA ALA A 83 -8.84 -0.86 15.49
C ALA A 83 -9.65 -0.71 14.20
N LEU A 84 -10.78 0.01 14.26
CA LEU A 84 -11.63 0.27 13.10
C LEU A 84 -10.89 1.06 12.01
N VAL A 85 -10.12 2.08 12.40
CA VAL A 85 -9.32 2.86 11.46
C VAL A 85 -8.33 1.95 10.75
N ILE A 86 -7.55 1.15 11.48
CA ILE A 86 -6.56 0.23 10.88
C ILE A 86 -7.22 -0.80 9.97
N VAL A 87 -8.26 -1.50 10.45
CA VAL A 87 -8.98 -2.52 9.67
C VAL A 87 -9.53 -1.94 8.36
N GLY A 88 -10.21 -0.80 8.44
CA GLY A 88 -10.76 -0.12 7.26
C GLY A 88 -9.67 0.36 6.31
N GLY A 89 -8.62 0.99 6.83
CA GLY A 89 -7.54 1.49 5.99
C GLY A 89 -6.69 0.38 5.36
N MET A 90 -6.52 -0.78 5.99
CA MET A 90 -5.80 -1.91 5.40
C MET A 90 -6.54 -2.52 4.20
N LEU A 91 -7.87 -2.56 4.25
CA LEU A 91 -8.69 -2.94 3.10
C LEU A 91 -8.50 -1.96 1.93
N THR A 92 -8.54 -0.65 2.22
CA THR A 92 -8.28 0.38 1.21
C THR A 92 -6.84 0.29 0.68
N THR A 93 -5.87 0.03 1.55
CA THR A 93 -4.45 -0.07 1.18
C THR A 93 -4.19 -1.25 0.26
N LEU A 94 -4.88 -2.38 0.47
CA LEU A 94 -4.82 -3.51 -0.48
C LEU A 94 -5.20 -3.05 -1.89
N LEU A 95 -6.34 -2.36 -2.03
CA LEU A 95 -6.80 -1.86 -3.33
C LEU A 95 -5.83 -0.83 -3.91
N VAL A 96 -5.36 0.11 -3.10
CA VAL A 96 -4.45 1.16 -3.55
C VAL A 96 -3.09 0.59 -3.97
N SER A 97 -2.52 -0.31 -3.19
CA SER A 97 -1.19 -0.88 -3.46
C SER A 97 -1.18 -1.80 -4.68
N LEU A 98 -2.24 -2.59 -4.89
CA LEU A 98 -2.33 -3.56 -6.00
C LEU A 98 -2.83 -2.95 -7.30
N PHE A 99 -3.70 -1.95 -7.26
CA PHE A 99 -4.31 -1.38 -8.47
C PHE A 99 -3.85 0.05 -8.74
N VAL A 100 -3.92 0.93 -7.73
CA VAL A 100 -3.67 2.36 -7.94
C VAL A 100 -2.18 2.62 -8.18
N LEU A 101 -1.29 2.02 -7.39
CA LEU A 101 0.16 2.23 -7.53
C LEU A 101 0.70 1.78 -8.90
N PRO A 102 0.40 0.56 -9.39
CA PRO A 102 0.88 0.11 -10.70
C PRO A 102 0.34 0.97 -11.85
N VAL A 103 -0.93 1.37 -11.76
CA VAL A 103 -1.55 2.26 -12.76
C VAL A 103 -0.89 3.64 -12.75
N LEU A 104 -0.76 4.27 -11.58
CA LEU A 104 -0.09 5.58 -11.45
C LEU A 104 1.35 5.53 -11.95
N TYR A 105 2.11 4.50 -11.58
CA TYR A 105 3.47 4.33 -12.08
C TYR A 105 3.49 4.20 -13.60
N SER A 106 2.58 3.41 -14.19
CA SER A 106 2.51 3.26 -15.66
C SER A 106 2.16 4.57 -16.39
N LEU A 107 1.38 5.46 -15.77
CA LEU A 107 1.03 6.77 -16.32
C LEU A 107 2.22 7.73 -16.26
N VAL A 108 2.92 7.77 -15.13
CA VAL A 108 4.08 8.66 -14.93
C VAL A 108 5.31 8.16 -15.70
N ALA A 109 5.56 6.85 -15.73
CA ALA A 109 6.72 6.27 -16.39
C ALA A 109 6.62 6.31 -17.93
N ARG A 110 5.41 6.51 -18.50
CA ARG A 110 5.20 6.68 -19.96
C ARG A 110 5.95 7.86 -20.56
N GLU A 111 6.29 8.89 -19.77
CA GLU A 111 7.01 10.06 -20.28
C GLU A 111 8.50 9.82 -20.58
N LYS A 112 9.10 8.74 -20.07
CA LYS A 112 10.54 8.47 -20.29
C LYS A 112 10.87 7.66 -21.55
N ILE A 113 9.89 7.18 -22.33
CA ILE A 113 10.13 6.33 -23.52
C ILE A 113 10.20 7.14 -24.84
N ARG A 114 10.78 8.35 -24.83
CA ARG A 114 11.10 9.06 -26.08
C ARG A 114 12.42 9.84 -26.04
N LYS A 115 13.49 9.27 -25.47
CA LYS A 115 14.83 9.86 -25.62
C LYS A 115 16.00 8.90 -25.84
N SER A 116 15.74 7.67 -26.29
CA SER A 116 16.81 6.72 -26.66
C SER A 116 16.67 6.13 -28.07
N ALA A 117 15.78 6.70 -28.89
CA ALA A 117 15.63 6.32 -30.31
C ALA A 117 16.20 7.40 -31.26
N GLU A 118 17.21 8.14 -30.82
CA GLU A 118 18.02 8.98 -31.70
C GLU A 118 19.46 8.48 -31.64
N VAL A 119 19.69 7.40 -32.39
CA VAL A 119 21.01 7.11 -32.94
C VAL A 119 20.97 7.58 -34.38
N PRO A 120 21.64 8.68 -34.74
CA PRO A 120 22.05 8.91 -36.11
C PRO A 120 23.58 8.82 -36.21
N ALA A 121 23.98 7.83 -37.02
CA ALA A 121 25.18 7.69 -37.85
C ALA A 121 26.57 7.83 -37.20
#